data_AF-A0A9Q3YUU0-F1
#
_entry.id   AF-A0A9Q3YUU0-F1
#
_cell.length_a   1.000
_cell.length_b   1.000
_cell.length_c   1.000
_cell.angle_alpha   90.00
_cell.angle_beta   90.00
_cell.angle_gamma   90.00
#
_symmetry.space_group_name_H-M   'P 1'
#
loop_
_entity.id
_entity.type
_entity.pdbx_description
1 polymer ?
#
loop_
_entity_poly.entity_id
_entity_poly.type
_entity_poly.pdbx_seq_one_letter_code
_entity_poly.pdbx_strand_id
1 'polypeptide(L)'
;METINNNRQVKLKVENLTIIFGKNKEKALELLDKGFSKKEILEKTGCTVGINKASFEIYEGEFFVIMGLSGSGKSTLLRCLNRLNEPTAGKVFINNDNITDKNNKDLLEVRRTEMSMVFQKFGLLPHHTVLSNAAFGLEIRGESKTIREEKAQKALDIVGLNGFENQLPSQLSGGMQQRVGLARALANDPEVLLMDEAFSALDPLIKSEMQDQLLDLQETLQKTIVFITHDLDEAIKIGDRIVIMKDGVIEQIGTAEDILTNPASDYVKAFVEKVDRKTIITAKSLMFDKPTVVRFRKDGPEGALRKMRTTGLETLPVVDFQNKFLGFVTLSDIVQIAKKKELTVESVINSNVPSVYQEATVEEMLPLISENKSAIAVVDETNKFLGLVTQLSLIIEATKFNEEEIIELKEIANNQ
;
A
#
# COMPACT_ATOMS: atom_id res chain seq x y z
N MET A 1 -16.09 -1.54 5.66
CA MET A 1 -15.57 -0.54 6.60
C MET A 1 -15.25 -1.26 7.91
N GLU A 2 -14.07 -1.86 8.03
CA GLU A 2 -13.66 -2.47 9.30
C GLU A 2 -12.12 -2.47 9.43
N THR A 3 -11.67 -1.76 10.47
CA THR A 3 -10.46 -1.98 11.29
C THR A 3 -9.11 -2.17 10.59
N ILE A 4 -8.57 -1.07 10.05
CA ILE A 4 -7.12 -0.80 10.10
C ILE A 4 -6.90 0.00 11.39
N ASN A 5 -6.27 -0.62 12.40
CA ASN A 5 -5.74 -0.01 13.64
C ASN A 5 -6.32 1.37 14.04
N ASN A 6 -7.37 1.37 14.89
CA ASN A 6 -7.96 2.56 15.54
C ASN A 6 -7.00 3.34 16.49
N ASN A 7 -5.70 3.07 16.46
CA ASN A 7 -4.69 3.66 17.35
C ASN A 7 -3.60 4.44 16.62
N ARG A 8 -3.65 4.59 15.29
CA ARG A 8 -2.67 5.41 14.56
C ARG A 8 -3.09 6.87 14.58
N GLN A 9 -2.20 7.74 15.03
CA GLN A 9 -2.43 9.17 15.06
C GLN A 9 -2.44 9.74 13.64
N VAL A 10 -3.46 10.54 13.31
CA VAL A 10 -3.54 11.23 12.01
C VAL A 10 -2.46 12.31 11.98
N LYS A 11 -1.54 12.21 11.01
CA LYS A 11 -0.47 13.19 10.79
C LYS A 11 -0.90 14.30 9.86
N LEU A 12 -1.52 13.93 8.73
CA LEU A 12 -2.09 14.86 7.76
C LEU A 12 -3.56 14.53 7.53
N LYS A 13 -4.39 15.57 7.49
CA LYS A 13 -5.79 15.46 7.12
C LYS A 13 -6.12 16.44 6.01
N VAL A 14 -6.80 15.95 4.98
CA VAL A 14 -7.27 16.76 3.85
C VAL A 14 -8.79 16.69 3.81
N GLU A 15 -9.45 17.85 3.77
CA GLU A 15 -10.91 17.95 3.76
C GLU A 15 -11.40 18.76 2.57
N ASN A 16 -12.13 18.11 1.65
CA ASN A 16 -12.79 18.70 0.50
C ASN A 16 -11.89 19.62 -0.35
N LEU A 17 -10.61 19.27 -0.43
CA LEU A 17 -9.59 20.09 -1.08
C LEU A 17 -9.88 20.21 -2.57
N THR A 18 -9.99 21.44 -3.04
CA THR A 18 -10.32 21.77 -4.42
C THR A 18 -9.36 22.82 -4.93
N ILE A 19 -8.86 22.64 -6.15
CA ILE A 19 -8.02 23.63 -6.81
C ILE A 19 -8.49 23.87 -8.24
N ILE A 20 -8.66 25.14 -8.56
CA ILE A 20 -9.08 25.61 -9.87
C ILE A 20 -8.03 26.60 -10.39
N PHE A 21 -7.52 26.34 -11.58
CA PHE A 21 -6.62 27.22 -12.31
C PHE A 21 -7.41 28.11 -13.26
N GLY A 22 -7.01 29.37 -13.38
CA GLY A 22 -7.70 30.36 -14.21
C GLY A 22 -8.12 31.59 -13.41
N LYS A 23 -8.73 32.56 -14.11
CA LYS A 23 -9.13 33.85 -13.54
C LYS A 23 -10.46 33.78 -12.80
N ASN A 24 -11.45 33.07 -13.34
CA ASN A 24 -12.83 33.07 -12.85
C ASN A 24 -13.12 31.91 -11.89
N LYS A 25 -12.29 31.77 -10.84
CA LYS A 25 -12.32 30.61 -9.94
C LYS A 25 -13.64 30.45 -9.18
N GLU A 26 -14.24 31.54 -8.71
CA GLU A 26 -15.51 31.52 -7.96
C GLU A 26 -16.65 30.93 -8.80
N LYS A 27 -16.85 31.45 -10.01
CA LYS A 27 -17.85 30.92 -10.95
C LYS A 27 -17.58 29.46 -11.32
N ALA A 28 -16.32 29.08 -11.49
CA ALA A 28 -15.95 27.70 -11.76
C ALA A 28 -16.24 26.77 -10.57
N LEU A 29 -16.03 27.25 -9.34
CA LEU A 29 -16.35 26.52 -8.11
C LEU A 29 -17.86 26.31 -7.97
N GLU A 30 -18.68 27.34 -8.23
CA GLU A 30 -20.15 27.20 -8.24
C GLU A 30 -20.64 26.17 -9.26
N LEU A 31 -20.04 26.14 -10.45
CA LEU A 31 -20.39 25.15 -11.47
C LEU A 31 -19.93 23.75 -11.05
N LEU A 32 -18.76 23.61 -10.43
CA LEU A 32 -18.29 22.35 -9.89
C LEU A 32 -19.24 21.81 -8.80
N ASP A 33 -19.72 22.68 -7.92
CA ASP A 33 -20.69 22.32 -6.88
C ASP A 33 -22.06 21.91 -7.45
N LYS A 34 -22.43 22.43 -8.62
CA LYS A 34 -23.63 22.03 -9.38
C LYS A 34 -23.44 20.72 -10.16
N GLY A 35 -22.28 20.08 -10.07
CA GLY A 35 -21.99 18.79 -10.71
C GLY A 35 -21.59 18.89 -12.19
N PHE A 36 -21.22 20.08 -12.69
CA PHE A 36 -20.70 20.20 -14.05
C PHE A 36 -19.36 19.47 -14.19
N SER A 37 -19.16 18.84 -15.35
CA SER A 37 -17.90 18.16 -15.67
C SER A 37 -16.77 19.18 -15.87
N LYS A 38 -15.52 18.71 -15.73
CA LYS A 38 -14.34 19.54 -15.97
C LYS A 38 -14.33 20.20 -17.35
N LYS A 39 -14.78 19.47 -18.38
CA LYS A 39 -14.82 19.96 -19.75
C LYS A 39 -15.82 21.10 -19.90
N GLU A 40 -17.00 20.97 -19.34
CA GLU A 40 -18.02 22.03 -19.37
C GLU A 40 -17.59 23.27 -18.61
N ILE A 41 -16.91 23.09 -17.47
CA ILE A 41 -16.36 24.21 -16.69
C ILE A 41 -15.29 24.94 -17.50
N LEU A 42 -14.39 24.21 -18.15
CA LEU A 42 -13.35 24.79 -19.01
C LEU A 42 -13.98 25.59 -20.16
N GLU A 43 -14.97 25.03 -20.86
CA GLU A 43 -15.65 25.70 -21.97
C GLU A 43 -16.41 26.97 -21.51
N LYS A 44 -17.06 26.94 -20.34
CA LYS A 44 -17.87 28.05 -19.84
C LYS A 44 -17.09 29.15 -19.13
N THR A 45 -15.94 28.83 -18.55
CA THR A 45 -15.20 29.74 -17.65
C THR A 45 -13.75 29.97 -18.03
N GLY A 46 -13.20 29.15 -18.93
CA GLY A 46 -11.77 29.09 -19.22
C GLY A 46 -10.92 28.57 -18.06
N CYS A 47 -11.53 28.01 -17.01
CA CYS A 47 -10.84 27.51 -15.83
C CYS A 47 -10.66 26.00 -15.89
N THR A 48 -9.49 25.53 -15.49
CA THR A 48 -9.16 24.10 -15.40
C THR A 48 -9.25 23.65 -13.96
N VAL A 49 -10.09 22.67 -13.67
CA VAL A 49 -10.16 22.04 -12.35
C VAL A 49 -8.99 21.08 -12.20
N GLY A 50 -8.08 21.35 -11.27
CA GLY A 50 -6.92 20.50 -10.99
C GLY A 50 -7.24 19.36 -10.04
N ILE A 51 -7.98 19.65 -8.97
CA ILE A 51 -8.41 18.72 -7.91
C ILE A 51 -9.86 19.07 -7.58
N ASN A 52 -10.70 18.05 -7.37
CA ASN A 52 -12.10 18.18 -7.05
C ASN A 52 -12.41 17.44 -5.75
N LYS A 53 -12.66 18.20 -4.66
CA LYS A 53 -13.14 17.70 -3.36
C LYS A 53 -12.38 16.49 -2.82
N ALA A 54 -11.05 16.50 -2.90
CA ALA A 54 -10.22 15.43 -2.35
C ALA A 54 -10.30 15.44 -0.81
N SER A 55 -10.58 14.28 -0.21
CA SER A 55 -10.64 14.08 1.24
C SER A 55 -9.97 12.77 1.62
N PHE A 56 -9.00 12.82 2.53
CA PHE A 56 -8.27 11.64 3.02
C PHE A 56 -7.44 11.98 4.26
N GLU A 57 -6.98 10.94 4.94
CA GLU A 57 -6.12 10.99 6.12
C GLU A 57 -4.86 10.15 5.87
N ILE A 58 -3.74 10.70 6.34
CA ILE A 58 -2.43 10.06 6.37
C ILE A 58 -2.00 9.97 7.84
N TYR A 59 -1.60 8.78 8.24
CA TYR A 59 -1.22 8.45 9.59
C TYR A 59 0.28 8.62 9.82
N GLU A 60 0.66 8.77 11.09
CA GLU A 60 2.06 8.88 11.46
C GLU A 60 2.85 7.60 11.11
N GLY A 61 4.02 7.81 10.51
CA GLY A 61 4.90 6.73 10.04
C GLY A 61 4.40 6.03 8.77
N GLU A 62 3.26 6.46 8.21
CA GLU A 62 2.71 5.84 7.00
C GLU A 62 3.51 6.22 5.75
N PHE A 63 3.76 5.24 4.90
CA PHE A 63 4.22 5.44 3.54
C PHE A 63 3.01 5.51 2.60
N PHE A 64 2.54 6.73 2.37
CA PHE A 64 1.32 7.01 1.61
C PHE A 64 1.63 7.38 0.15
N VAL A 65 1.17 6.54 -0.78
CA VAL A 65 1.46 6.71 -2.21
C VAL A 65 0.28 7.36 -2.93
N ILE A 66 0.54 8.35 -3.78
CA ILE A 66 -0.43 8.97 -4.68
C ILE A 66 -0.08 8.55 -6.11
N MET A 67 -0.96 7.78 -6.72
CA MET A 67 -0.81 7.20 -8.04
C MET A 67 -1.85 7.74 -9.03
N GLY A 68 -1.56 7.64 -10.33
CA GLY A 68 -2.46 8.02 -11.42
C GLY A 68 -1.69 8.47 -12.66
N LEU A 69 -2.39 8.64 -13.78
CA LEU A 69 -1.75 9.07 -15.04
C LEU A 69 -1.24 10.52 -14.95
N SER A 70 -0.41 10.89 -15.94
CA SER A 70 -0.04 12.29 -16.14
C SER A 70 -1.31 13.14 -16.29
N GLY A 71 -1.33 14.31 -15.64
CA GLY A 71 -2.49 15.21 -15.63
C GLY A 71 -3.61 14.86 -14.64
N SER A 72 -3.52 13.77 -13.86
CA SER A 72 -4.56 13.42 -12.87
C SER A 72 -4.59 14.32 -11.62
N GLY A 73 -3.63 15.24 -11.46
CA GLY A 73 -3.61 16.21 -10.35
C GLY A 73 -2.71 15.83 -9.16
N LYS A 74 -1.94 14.74 -9.24
CA LYS A 74 -1.05 14.24 -8.16
C LYS A 74 -0.10 15.30 -7.61
N SER A 75 0.77 15.85 -8.47
CA SER A 75 1.76 16.85 -8.05
C SER A 75 1.11 18.16 -7.62
N THR A 76 -0.09 18.44 -8.13
CA THR A 76 -0.90 19.57 -7.64
C THR A 76 -1.37 19.32 -6.21
N LEU A 77 -1.83 18.11 -5.90
CA LEU A 77 -2.28 17.70 -4.57
C LEU A 77 -1.14 17.78 -3.55
N LEU A 78 0.02 17.19 -3.87
CA LEU A 78 1.19 17.25 -3.00
C LEU A 78 1.66 18.69 -2.73
N ARG A 79 1.66 19.56 -3.75
CA ARG A 79 1.97 20.99 -3.58
C ARG A 79 0.90 21.76 -2.80
N CYS A 80 -0.32 21.25 -2.68
CA CYS A 80 -1.31 21.83 -1.78
C CYS A 80 -1.03 21.43 -0.32
N LEU A 81 -0.47 20.23 -0.08
CA LEU A 81 -0.13 19.78 1.28
C LEU A 81 0.91 20.67 1.95
N ASN A 82 1.88 21.21 1.21
CA ASN A 82 2.81 22.22 1.73
C ASN A 82 2.42 23.66 1.38
N ARG A 83 1.23 23.87 0.80
CA ARG A 83 0.71 25.17 0.34
C ARG A 83 1.57 25.92 -0.69
N LEU A 84 2.43 25.24 -1.45
CA LEU A 84 3.08 25.85 -2.62
C LEU A 84 2.06 26.22 -3.69
N ASN A 85 0.97 25.45 -3.78
CA ASN A 85 -0.24 25.84 -4.46
C ASN A 85 -1.31 26.21 -3.42
N GLU A 86 -1.88 27.40 -3.56
CA GLU A 86 -2.98 27.82 -2.69
C GLU A 86 -4.30 27.13 -3.11
N PRO A 87 -4.97 26.42 -2.19
CA PRO A 87 -6.24 25.78 -2.49
C PRO A 87 -7.33 26.80 -2.80
N THR A 88 -8.25 26.44 -3.69
CA THR A 88 -9.43 27.26 -4.00
C THR A 88 -10.53 27.07 -2.95
N ALA A 89 -10.67 25.85 -2.43
CA ALA A 89 -11.54 25.51 -1.31
C ALA A 89 -11.00 24.28 -0.58
N GLY A 90 -11.56 24.00 0.59
CA GLY A 90 -11.16 22.90 1.46
C GLY A 90 -10.02 23.26 2.41
N LYS A 91 -9.59 22.28 3.22
CA LYS A 91 -8.63 22.47 4.31
C LYS A 91 -7.57 21.37 4.30
N VAL A 92 -6.41 21.72 4.83
CA VAL A 92 -5.29 20.80 5.06
C VAL A 92 -4.84 21.02 6.50
N PHE A 93 -4.71 19.93 7.24
CA PHE A 93 -4.25 19.92 8.61
C PHE A 93 -2.97 19.12 8.73
N ILE A 94 -2.04 19.59 9.54
CA ILE A 94 -0.86 18.85 10.00
C ILE A 94 -0.93 18.82 11.52
N ASN A 95 -0.79 17.66 12.16
CA ASN A 95 -0.86 17.56 13.63
C ASN A 95 -2.14 18.21 14.21
N ASN A 96 -3.28 18.08 13.50
CA ASN A 96 -4.57 18.76 13.77
C ASN A 96 -4.59 20.30 13.67
N ASP A 97 -3.50 20.93 13.22
CA ASP A 97 -3.40 22.37 13.00
C ASP A 97 -3.72 22.72 11.53
N ASN A 98 -4.64 23.67 11.32
CA ASN A 98 -5.07 24.05 9.97
C ASN A 98 -4.03 24.94 9.29
N ILE A 99 -3.29 24.38 8.33
CA ILE A 99 -2.26 25.13 7.62
C ILE A 99 -2.80 26.04 6.51
N THR A 100 -4.06 25.84 6.07
CA THR A 100 -4.66 26.71 5.04
C THR A 100 -4.88 28.12 5.54
N ASP A 101 -5.17 28.26 6.83
CA ASP A 101 -5.53 29.54 7.44
C ASP A 101 -4.31 30.25 8.04
N LYS A 102 -3.12 29.62 8.00
CA LYS A 102 -1.87 30.20 8.51
C LYS A 102 -1.41 31.37 7.66
N ASN A 103 -0.95 32.42 8.35
CA ASN A 103 -0.22 33.50 7.68
C ASN A 103 1.14 33.00 7.13
N ASN A 104 1.79 33.84 6.34
CA ASN A 104 3.05 33.49 5.67
C ASN A 104 4.20 33.15 6.64
N LYS A 105 4.24 33.78 7.83
CA LYS A 105 5.30 33.56 8.82
C LYS A 105 5.14 32.18 9.46
N ASP A 106 3.92 31.85 9.88
CA ASP A 106 3.63 30.56 10.54
C ASP A 106 3.76 29.41 9.54
N LEU A 107 3.30 29.60 8.29
CA LEU A 107 3.50 28.62 7.23
C LEU A 107 4.99 28.38 6.93
N LEU A 108 5.79 29.44 6.94
CA LEU A 108 7.23 29.32 6.71
C LEU A 108 7.89 28.46 7.81
N GLU A 109 7.44 28.60 9.06
CA GLU A 109 7.96 27.80 10.16
C GLU A 109 7.60 26.32 10.03
N VAL A 110 6.35 26.02 9.67
CA VAL A 110 5.90 24.66 9.35
C VAL A 110 6.78 24.04 8.24
N ARG A 111 7.07 24.78 7.16
CA ARG A 111 7.93 24.32 6.06
C ARG A 111 9.40 24.16 6.45
N ARG A 112 9.86 24.79 7.53
CA ARG A 112 11.25 24.72 8.01
C ARG A 112 11.45 23.57 8.98
N THR A 113 10.41 23.16 9.69
CA THR A 113 10.51 22.27 10.85
C THR A 113 9.74 20.96 10.69
N GLU A 114 8.55 20.99 10.12
CA GLU A 114 7.65 19.82 10.07
C GLU A 114 7.68 19.11 8.72
N MET A 115 7.85 19.84 7.62
CA MET A 115 7.77 19.31 6.25
C MET A 115 9.06 19.50 5.46
N SER A 116 9.35 18.52 4.60
CA SER A 116 10.39 18.65 3.59
C SER A 116 9.92 18.11 2.24
N MET A 117 10.48 18.64 1.14
CA MET A 117 10.06 18.26 -0.21
C MET A 117 11.25 17.82 -1.08
N VAL A 118 11.05 16.70 -1.78
CA VAL A 118 11.94 16.18 -2.81
C VAL A 118 11.23 16.32 -4.15
N PHE A 119 11.86 17.03 -5.09
CA PHE A 119 11.30 17.34 -6.40
C PHE A 119 11.75 16.34 -7.46
N GLN A 120 10.92 16.16 -8.49
CA GLN A 120 11.24 15.34 -9.68
C GLN A 120 12.55 15.75 -10.37
N LYS A 121 12.79 17.07 -10.53
CA LYS A 121 14.04 17.61 -11.08
C LYS A 121 14.94 18.10 -9.96
N PHE A 122 15.41 17.21 -9.07
CA PHE A 122 16.40 17.32 -7.96
C PHE A 122 16.34 18.57 -7.04
N GLY A 123 16.18 19.77 -7.61
CA GLY A 123 16.05 21.05 -6.94
C GLY A 123 17.39 21.55 -6.43
N LEU A 124 18.51 20.99 -6.89
CA LEU A 124 19.85 21.32 -6.39
C LEU A 124 20.29 22.69 -6.89
N LEU A 125 21.00 23.41 -6.03
CA LEU A 125 21.67 24.66 -6.36
C LEU A 125 22.98 24.31 -7.08
N PRO A 126 23.13 24.63 -8.37
CA PRO A 126 24.26 24.16 -9.18
C PRO A 126 25.60 24.80 -8.79
N HIS A 127 25.55 25.94 -8.09
CA HIS A 127 26.70 26.69 -7.61
C HIS A 127 27.07 26.37 -6.15
N HIS A 128 26.37 25.42 -5.52
CA HIS A 128 26.68 24.93 -4.19
C HIS A 128 27.28 23.52 -4.28
N THR A 129 28.15 23.18 -3.33
CA THR A 129 28.65 21.81 -3.19
C THR A 129 27.54 20.86 -2.73
N VAL A 130 27.80 19.56 -2.78
CA VAL A 130 26.90 18.52 -2.22
C VAL A 130 26.58 18.78 -0.75
N LEU A 131 27.60 19.02 0.08
CA LEU A 131 27.41 19.33 1.50
C LEU A 131 26.60 20.60 1.71
N SER A 132 26.88 21.64 0.92
CA SER A 132 26.15 22.91 1.03
C SER A 132 24.69 22.78 0.57
N ASN A 133 24.42 21.97 -0.45
CA ASN A 133 23.05 21.63 -0.85
C ASN A 133 22.31 20.91 0.27
N ALA A 134 22.95 19.90 0.89
CA ALA A 134 22.37 19.17 2.01
C ALA A 134 22.11 20.06 3.24
N ALA A 135 23.04 20.99 3.54
CA ALA A 135 22.92 21.93 4.66
C ALA A 135 21.98 23.12 4.40
N PHE A 136 21.48 23.31 3.18
CA PHE A 136 20.77 24.53 2.78
C PHE A 136 19.53 24.84 3.64
N GLY A 137 18.72 23.83 3.97
CA GLY A 137 17.52 24.04 4.80
C GLY A 137 17.86 24.50 6.23
N LEU A 138 18.95 23.97 6.80
CA LEU A 138 19.49 24.32 8.10
C LEU A 138 20.09 25.74 8.10
N GLU A 139 20.72 26.14 6.99
CA GLU A 139 21.17 27.51 6.77
C GLU A 139 20.01 28.50 6.77
N ILE A 140 18.93 28.21 6.04
CA ILE A 140 17.72 29.04 6.06
C ILE A 140 17.06 29.04 7.43
N ARG A 141 17.25 27.98 8.24
CA ARG A 141 16.82 27.95 9.66
C ARG A 141 17.63 28.85 10.60
N GLY A 142 18.82 29.28 10.18
CA GLY A 142 19.74 30.06 11.00
C GLY A 142 20.59 29.20 11.94
N GLU A 143 20.70 27.89 11.69
CA GLU A 143 21.60 27.02 12.45
C GLU A 143 23.08 27.39 12.18
N SER A 144 23.92 27.21 13.20
CA SER A 144 25.34 27.53 13.08
C SER A 144 26.02 26.65 12.03
N LYS A 145 27.08 27.17 11.39
CA LYS A 145 27.81 26.45 10.33
C LYS A 145 28.25 25.05 10.77
N THR A 146 28.78 24.93 11.98
CA THR A 146 29.24 23.66 12.53
C THR A 146 28.11 22.64 12.65
N ILE A 147 26.97 23.04 13.23
CA ILE A 147 25.82 22.14 13.44
C ILE A 147 25.22 21.73 12.10
N ARG A 148 25.05 22.68 11.17
CA ARG A 148 24.43 22.38 9.87
C ARG A 148 25.29 21.47 9.01
N GLU A 149 26.61 21.64 9.02
CA GLU A 149 27.55 20.77 8.29
C GLU A 149 27.59 19.37 8.91
N GLU A 150 27.55 19.25 10.24
CA GLU A 150 27.50 17.95 10.92
C GLU A 150 26.22 17.17 10.56
N LYS A 151 25.05 17.82 10.65
CA LYS A 151 23.77 17.19 10.27
C LYS A 151 23.72 16.83 8.79
N ALA A 152 24.21 17.73 7.93
CA ALA A 152 24.27 17.49 6.49
C ALA A 152 25.20 16.32 6.15
N GLN A 153 26.35 16.21 6.83
CA GLN A 153 27.25 15.07 6.67
C GLN A 153 26.54 13.77 7.05
N LYS A 154 25.96 13.69 8.25
CA LYS A 154 25.21 12.50 8.68
C LYS A 154 24.14 12.08 7.66
N ALA A 155 23.40 13.05 7.11
CA ALA A 155 22.41 12.78 6.07
C ALA A 155 23.03 12.27 4.75
N LEU A 156 24.21 12.77 4.37
CA LEU A 156 24.97 12.27 3.21
C LEU A 156 25.50 10.86 3.44
N ASP A 157 25.95 10.55 4.65
CA ASP A 157 26.43 9.21 5.02
C ASP A 157 25.30 8.19 4.90
N ILE A 158 24.12 8.56 5.40
CA ILE A 158 22.89 7.75 5.35
C ILE A 158 22.50 7.41 3.90
N VAL A 159 22.61 8.36 2.97
CA VAL A 159 22.30 8.12 1.56
C VAL A 159 23.49 7.58 0.74
N GLY A 160 24.60 7.24 1.39
CA GLY A 160 25.77 6.63 0.75
C GLY A 160 26.60 7.58 -0.13
N LEU A 161 26.63 8.88 0.17
CA LEU A 161 27.38 9.89 -0.58
C LEU A 161 28.69 10.35 0.11
N ASN A 162 29.21 9.53 1.01
CA ASN A 162 30.53 9.72 1.63
C ASN A 162 31.63 9.93 0.56
N GLY A 163 32.43 10.99 0.70
CA GLY A 163 33.54 11.34 -0.20
C GLY A 163 33.15 12.25 -1.38
N PHE A 164 31.87 12.59 -1.54
CA PHE A 164 31.37 13.47 -2.62
C PHE A 164 31.00 14.88 -2.12
N GLU A 165 31.22 15.20 -0.85
CA GLU A 165 30.77 16.39 -0.14
C GLU A 165 31.16 17.70 -0.83
N ASN A 166 32.37 17.73 -1.37
CA ASN A 166 32.99 18.91 -1.96
C ASN A 166 32.74 19.04 -3.47
N GLN A 167 32.06 18.07 -4.09
CA GLN A 167 31.75 18.11 -5.50
C GLN A 167 30.54 19.00 -5.78
N LEU A 168 30.42 19.47 -7.02
CA LEU A 168 29.26 20.19 -7.52
C LEU A 168 28.25 19.22 -8.15
N PRO A 169 26.94 19.53 -8.16
CA PRO A 169 25.91 18.68 -8.76
C PRO A 169 26.20 18.26 -10.21
N SER A 170 26.84 19.12 -11.00
CA SER A 170 27.22 18.84 -12.40
C SER A 170 28.25 17.70 -12.55
N GLN A 171 28.93 17.32 -11.47
CA GLN A 171 29.92 16.25 -11.44
C GLN A 171 29.31 14.90 -11.05
N LEU A 172 28.02 14.87 -10.72
CA LEU A 172 27.32 13.70 -10.20
C LEU A 172 26.39 13.09 -11.24
N SER A 173 26.19 11.77 -11.15
CA SER A 173 25.13 11.09 -11.91
C SER A 173 23.74 11.52 -11.43
N GLY A 174 22.70 11.29 -12.23
CA GLY A 174 21.32 11.62 -11.86
C GLY A 174 20.88 10.96 -10.54
N GLY A 175 21.23 9.69 -10.33
CA GLY A 175 20.96 8.98 -9.08
C GLY A 175 21.67 9.58 -7.87
N MET A 176 22.90 10.04 -8.04
CA MET A 176 23.62 10.75 -6.97
C MET A 176 22.98 12.11 -6.68
N GLN A 177 22.59 12.88 -7.71
CA GLN A 177 21.86 14.14 -7.51
C GLN A 177 20.53 13.94 -6.75
N GLN A 178 19.82 12.84 -7.03
CA GLN A 178 18.62 12.47 -6.28
C GLN A 178 18.94 12.20 -4.80
N ARG A 179 20.00 11.43 -4.52
CA ARG A 179 20.48 11.18 -3.15
C ARG A 179 20.86 12.46 -2.42
N VAL A 180 21.46 13.44 -3.09
CA VAL A 180 21.70 14.78 -2.50
C VAL A 180 20.39 15.48 -2.15
N GLY A 181 19.38 15.41 -3.04
CA GLY A 181 18.06 15.98 -2.80
C GLY A 181 17.36 15.35 -1.59
N LEU A 182 17.47 14.03 -1.44
CA LEU A 182 16.98 13.27 -0.30
C LEU A 182 17.75 13.62 0.98
N ALA A 183 19.09 13.67 0.93
CA ALA A 183 19.92 14.06 2.06
C ALA A 183 19.59 15.48 2.54
N ARG A 184 19.37 16.44 1.63
CA ARG A 184 18.89 17.77 1.99
C ARG A 184 17.55 17.72 2.72
N ALA A 185 16.65 16.84 2.30
CA ALA A 185 15.36 16.72 2.93
C ALA A 185 15.46 16.10 4.33
N LEU A 186 16.27 15.05 4.48
CA LEU A 186 16.51 14.32 5.73
C LEU A 186 17.35 15.10 6.74
N ALA A 187 18.32 15.89 6.28
CA ALA A 187 19.14 16.75 7.14
C ALA A 187 18.28 17.74 7.93
N ASN A 188 17.07 18.06 7.44
CA ASN A 188 16.17 18.91 8.17
C ASN A 188 15.46 18.23 9.35
N ASP A 189 15.53 16.91 9.43
CA ASP A 189 14.79 16.04 10.35
C ASP A 189 13.27 16.31 10.36
N PRO A 190 12.61 16.34 9.19
CA PRO A 190 11.17 16.63 9.10
C PRO A 190 10.34 15.49 9.70
N GLU A 191 9.10 15.79 10.06
CA GLU A 191 8.10 14.77 10.44
C GLU A 191 7.40 14.19 9.21
N VAL A 192 7.28 15.00 8.14
CA VAL A 192 6.62 14.68 6.87
C VAL A 192 7.56 14.91 5.69
N LEU A 193 7.77 13.86 4.89
CA LEU A 193 8.55 13.92 3.65
C LEU A 193 7.63 13.84 2.43
N LEU A 194 7.62 14.88 1.61
CA LEU A 194 6.82 14.97 0.39
C LEU A 194 7.71 14.69 -0.84
N MET A 195 7.39 13.68 -1.64
CA MET A 195 8.20 13.25 -2.78
C MET A 195 7.39 13.27 -4.07
N ASP A 196 7.77 14.14 -5.02
CA ASP A 196 7.07 14.31 -6.31
C ASP A 196 7.84 13.57 -7.42
N GLU A 197 7.41 12.36 -7.79
CA GLU A 197 8.03 11.53 -8.84
C GLU A 197 9.56 11.40 -8.71
N ALA A 198 10.03 11.27 -7.47
CA ALA A 198 11.44 11.33 -7.09
C ALA A 198 12.33 10.32 -7.82
N PHE A 199 11.78 9.17 -8.25
CA PHE A 199 12.55 8.11 -8.89
C PHE A 199 12.27 7.97 -10.39
N SER A 200 11.43 8.83 -10.98
CA SER A 200 10.98 8.66 -12.37
C SER A 200 12.08 8.85 -13.42
N ALA A 201 13.16 9.55 -13.06
CA ALA A 201 14.26 9.86 -13.97
C ALA A 201 15.46 8.89 -13.83
N LEU A 202 15.32 7.84 -13.01
CA LEU A 202 16.39 6.90 -12.69
C LEU A 202 16.25 5.62 -13.52
N ASP A 203 17.39 5.03 -13.86
CA ASP A 203 17.44 3.70 -14.47
C ASP A 203 16.86 2.64 -13.52
N PRO A 204 16.25 1.55 -14.02
CA PRO A 204 15.54 0.57 -13.20
C PRO A 204 16.35 -0.01 -12.03
N LEU A 205 17.65 -0.29 -12.23
CA LEU A 205 18.52 -0.83 -11.18
C LEU A 205 18.70 0.17 -10.03
N ILE A 206 19.02 1.43 -10.37
CA ILE A 206 19.20 2.49 -9.38
C ILE A 206 17.88 2.84 -8.71
N LYS A 207 16.77 2.82 -9.47
CA LYS A 207 15.41 3.00 -8.92
C LYS A 207 15.12 1.95 -7.83
N SER A 208 15.38 0.67 -8.09
CA SER A 208 15.18 -0.38 -7.09
C SER A 208 16.07 -0.16 -5.85
N GLU A 209 17.37 0.09 -6.04
CA GLU A 209 18.30 0.36 -4.93
C GLU A 209 17.83 1.53 -4.05
N MET A 210 17.33 2.60 -4.66
CA MET A 210 16.78 3.77 -3.94
C MET A 210 15.49 3.49 -3.20
N GLN A 211 14.63 2.64 -3.74
CA GLN A 211 13.42 2.21 -3.04
C GLN A 211 13.74 1.36 -1.82
N ASP A 212 14.67 0.40 -1.97
CA ASP A 212 15.10 -0.48 -0.88
C ASP A 212 15.73 0.34 0.25
N GLN A 213 16.63 1.28 -0.10
CA GLN A 213 17.19 2.20 0.89
C GLN A 213 16.14 3.07 1.57
N LEU A 214 15.13 3.55 0.84
CA LEU A 214 14.08 4.38 1.44
C LEU A 214 13.21 3.57 2.41
N LEU A 215 12.97 2.29 2.13
CA LEU A 215 12.29 1.36 3.04
C LEU A 215 13.11 1.14 4.32
N ASP A 216 14.40 0.82 4.19
CA ASP A 216 15.31 0.67 5.35
C ASP A 216 15.34 1.94 6.23
N LEU A 217 15.31 3.11 5.58
CA LEU A 217 15.26 4.40 6.26
C LEU A 217 13.92 4.66 6.94
N GLN A 218 12.81 4.26 6.32
CA GLN A 218 11.51 4.35 6.95
C GLN A 218 11.51 3.52 8.23
N GLU A 219 11.99 2.27 8.19
CA GLU A 219 11.96 1.36 9.35
C GLU A 219 12.71 1.95 10.55
N THR A 220 13.79 2.68 10.27
CA THR A 220 14.64 3.29 11.29
C THR A 220 14.10 4.64 11.78
N LEU A 221 13.63 5.50 10.88
CA LEU A 221 13.29 6.90 11.20
C LEU A 221 11.80 7.12 11.49
N GLN A 222 10.94 6.19 11.10
CA GLN A 222 9.47 6.23 11.27
C GLN A 222 8.83 7.55 10.83
N LYS A 223 9.36 8.16 9.76
CA LYS A 223 8.82 9.41 9.20
C LYS A 223 7.58 9.13 8.36
N THR A 224 6.70 10.12 8.28
CA THR A 224 5.51 10.02 7.41
C THR A 224 5.93 10.43 5.99
N ILE A 225 5.70 9.57 5.00
CA ILE A 225 6.13 9.80 3.61
C ILE A 225 4.91 9.91 2.72
N VAL A 226 4.84 10.97 1.92
CA VAL A 226 3.85 11.12 0.85
C VAL A 226 4.56 11.08 -0.48
N PHE A 227 4.35 10.01 -1.25
CA PHE A 227 5.11 9.70 -2.44
C PHE A 227 4.24 9.68 -3.68
N ILE A 228 4.62 10.41 -4.73
CA ILE A 228 3.93 10.37 -6.02
C ILE A 228 4.67 9.45 -6.97
N THR A 229 3.91 8.57 -7.62
CA THR A 229 4.37 7.82 -8.79
C THR A 229 3.28 7.64 -9.84
N HIS A 230 3.68 7.23 -11.03
CA HIS A 230 2.81 6.73 -12.09
C HIS A 230 2.92 5.21 -12.28
N ASP A 231 3.85 4.58 -11.55
CA ASP A 231 4.20 3.17 -11.64
C ASP A 231 3.54 2.39 -10.49
N LEU A 232 2.74 1.38 -10.84
CA LEU A 232 2.01 0.59 -9.85
C LEU A 232 2.93 -0.35 -9.08
N ASP A 233 3.95 -0.91 -9.72
CA ASP A 233 4.88 -1.83 -9.07
C ASP A 233 5.66 -1.10 -7.98
N GLU A 234 6.04 0.15 -8.25
CA GLU A 234 6.62 1.04 -7.26
C GLU A 234 5.66 1.34 -6.11
N ALA A 235 4.41 1.68 -6.42
CA ALA A 235 3.40 1.97 -5.41
C ALA A 235 3.15 0.78 -4.48
N ILE A 236 3.14 -0.43 -5.03
CA ILE A 236 2.95 -1.67 -4.27
C ILE A 236 4.20 -2.01 -3.45
N LYS A 237 5.39 -1.84 -4.02
CA LYS A 237 6.64 -2.16 -3.32
C LYS A 237 6.85 -1.32 -2.06
N ILE A 238 6.54 -0.03 -2.11
CA ILE A 238 6.87 0.91 -1.02
C ILE A 238 5.68 1.43 -0.22
N GLY A 239 4.46 1.31 -0.73
CA GLY A 239 3.29 1.97 -0.16
C GLY A 239 2.52 1.10 0.83
N ASP A 240 2.30 1.62 2.03
CA ASP A 240 1.34 1.06 3.00
C ASP A 240 -0.10 1.22 2.48
N ARG A 241 -0.40 2.42 1.98
CA ARG A 241 -1.68 2.78 1.38
C ARG A 241 -1.45 3.59 0.11
N ILE A 242 -2.27 3.28 -0.88
CA ILE A 242 -2.19 3.88 -2.22
C ILE A 242 -3.51 4.61 -2.49
N VAL A 243 -3.39 5.84 -2.98
CA VAL A 243 -4.48 6.63 -3.54
C VAL A 243 -4.36 6.61 -5.04
N ILE A 244 -5.40 6.17 -5.74
CA ILE A 244 -5.47 6.26 -7.19
C ILE A 244 -6.29 7.49 -7.57
N MET A 245 -5.69 8.39 -8.33
CA MET A 245 -6.32 9.61 -8.82
C MET A 245 -6.57 9.55 -10.32
N LYS A 246 -7.75 10.00 -10.74
CA LYS A 246 -8.12 10.23 -12.13
C LYS A 246 -8.77 11.59 -12.25
N ASP A 247 -8.31 12.39 -13.21
CA ASP A 247 -8.90 13.69 -13.51
C ASP A 247 -9.20 14.50 -12.23
N GLY A 248 -8.24 14.65 -11.33
CA GLY A 248 -8.36 15.43 -10.09
C GLY A 248 -9.31 14.87 -9.04
N VAL A 249 -9.87 13.69 -9.24
CA VAL A 249 -10.74 12.98 -8.31
C VAL A 249 -9.98 11.78 -7.76
N ILE A 250 -10.23 11.45 -6.49
CA ILE A 250 -9.78 10.22 -5.85
C ILE A 250 -10.73 9.11 -6.26
N GLU A 251 -10.24 8.11 -6.98
CA GLU A 251 -11.01 6.94 -7.43
C GLU A 251 -11.07 5.86 -6.35
N GLN A 252 -9.94 5.58 -5.70
CA GLN A 252 -9.84 4.57 -4.65
C GLN A 252 -8.69 4.90 -3.69
N ILE A 253 -8.86 4.53 -2.42
CA ILE A 253 -7.82 4.54 -1.40
C ILE A 253 -7.85 3.18 -0.70
N GLY A 254 -6.74 2.48 -0.66
CA GLY A 254 -6.67 1.16 -0.04
C GLY A 254 -5.23 0.68 0.13
N THR A 255 -5.08 -0.51 0.69
CA THR A 255 -3.80 -1.23 0.65
C THR A 255 -3.55 -1.76 -0.76
N ALA A 256 -2.32 -2.17 -1.06
CA ALA A 256 -2.00 -2.85 -2.31
C ALA A 256 -2.94 -4.06 -2.56
N GLU A 257 -3.15 -4.88 -1.53
CA GLU A 257 -4.05 -6.04 -1.59
C GLU A 257 -5.51 -5.66 -1.89
N ASP A 258 -6.06 -4.62 -1.26
CA ASP A 258 -7.44 -4.18 -1.50
C ASP A 258 -7.62 -3.65 -2.93
N ILE A 259 -6.64 -2.90 -3.45
CA ILE A 259 -6.68 -2.38 -4.82
C ILE A 259 -6.62 -3.50 -5.86
N LEU A 260 -5.84 -4.56 -5.61
CA LEU A 260 -5.72 -5.70 -6.51
C LEU A 260 -6.96 -6.60 -6.49
N THR A 261 -7.51 -6.86 -5.31
CA THR A 261 -8.64 -7.79 -5.12
C THR A 261 -9.99 -7.13 -5.39
N ASN A 262 -10.17 -5.88 -4.96
CA ASN A 262 -11.43 -5.14 -5.03
C ASN A 262 -11.26 -3.78 -5.74
N PRO A 263 -10.91 -3.76 -7.04
CA PRO A 263 -10.80 -2.51 -7.78
C PRO A 263 -12.16 -1.79 -7.85
N ALA A 264 -12.20 -0.52 -7.44
CA ALA A 264 -13.44 0.25 -7.29
C ALA A 264 -14.05 0.74 -8.62
N SER A 265 -13.26 0.76 -9.70
CA SER A 265 -13.72 1.18 -11.03
C SER A 265 -12.96 0.45 -12.14
N ASP A 266 -13.50 0.45 -13.36
CA ASP A 266 -12.83 -0.10 -14.55
C ASP A 266 -11.48 0.58 -14.81
N TYR A 267 -11.35 1.85 -14.42
CA TYR A 267 -10.09 2.58 -14.49
C TYR A 267 -9.05 1.96 -13.56
N VAL A 268 -9.40 1.69 -12.29
CA VAL A 268 -8.49 1.02 -11.34
C VAL A 268 -8.17 -0.39 -11.81
N LYS A 269 -9.18 -1.14 -12.29
CA LYS A 269 -9.02 -2.49 -12.83
C LYS A 269 -7.96 -2.54 -13.93
N ALA A 270 -7.96 -1.57 -14.83
CA ALA A 270 -6.98 -1.48 -15.92
C ALA A 270 -5.53 -1.28 -15.45
N PHE A 271 -5.28 -0.68 -14.28
CA PHE A 271 -3.90 -0.59 -13.73
C PHE A 271 -3.42 -1.92 -13.17
N VAL A 272 -4.30 -2.63 -12.47
CA VAL A 272 -3.96 -3.87 -11.73
C VAL A 272 -3.91 -5.12 -12.61
N GLU A 273 -4.26 -5.01 -13.89
CA GLU A 273 -4.26 -6.14 -14.83
C GLU A 273 -2.87 -6.73 -15.04
N LYS A 274 -1.84 -5.88 -15.10
CA LYS A 274 -0.47 -6.27 -15.47
C LYS A 274 0.44 -6.62 -14.28
N VAL A 275 -0.04 -6.42 -13.06
CA VAL A 275 0.74 -6.71 -11.85
C VAL A 275 0.75 -8.21 -11.56
N ASP A 276 1.91 -8.74 -11.20
CA ASP A 276 2.01 -10.08 -10.64
C ASP A 276 1.49 -10.07 -9.22
N ARG A 277 0.30 -10.66 -9.03
CA ARG A 277 -0.41 -10.67 -7.75
C ARG A 277 0.13 -11.70 -6.78
N LYS A 278 0.94 -12.66 -7.26
CA LYS A 278 1.33 -13.84 -6.48
C LYS A 278 2.16 -13.50 -5.24
N THR A 279 2.94 -12.42 -5.33
CA THR A 279 3.80 -11.92 -4.27
C THR A 279 3.08 -11.03 -3.26
N ILE A 280 1.83 -10.63 -3.54
CA ILE A 280 1.12 -9.59 -2.78
C ILE A 280 -0.13 -10.13 -2.10
N ILE A 281 -0.88 -10.99 -2.79
CA ILE A 281 -2.11 -11.56 -2.24
C ILE A 281 -1.75 -12.58 -1.17
N THR A 282 -2.33 -12.40 0.01
CA THR A 282 -2.02 -13.21 1.18
C THR A 282 -3.08 -14.27 1.45
N ALA A 283 -2.74 -15.26 2.28
CA ALA A 283 -3.66 -16.27 2.77
C ALA A 283 -4.86 -15.63 3.48
N LYS A 284 -4.65 -14.50 4.17
CA LYS A 284 -5.69 -13.73 4.85
C LYS A 284 -6.80 -13.26 3.92
N SER A 285 -6.46 -12.78 2.73
CA SER A 285 -7.45 -12.29 1.77
C SER A 285 -8.12 -13.42 1.00
N LEU A 286 -7.45 -14.55 0.81
CA LEU A 286 -8.01 -15.70 0.08
C LEU A 286 -8.77 -16.68 0.97
N MET A 287 -8.52 -16.70 2.27
CA MET A 287 -9.08 -17.71 3.14
C MET A 287 -10.58 -17.56 3.31
N PHE A 288 -11.25 -18.71 3.38
CA PHE A 288 -12.57 -18.80 3.96
C PHE A 288 -12.44 -18.82 5.48
N ASP A 289 -12.93 -17.78 6.14
CA ASP A 289 -12.73 -17.48 7.57
C ASP A 289 -13.62 -18.29 8.52
N LYS A 290 -14.71 -18.87 8.00
CA LYS A 290 -15.69 -19.65 8.80
C LYS A 290 -16.00 -21.01 8.19
N PRO A 291 -14.99 -21.86 7.94
CA PRO A 291 -15.23 -23.20 7.43
C PRO A 291 -15.93 -24.06 8.49
N THR A 292 -16.68 -25.05 8.04
CA THR A 292 -17.20 -26.08 8.94
C THR A 292 -16.04 -26.95 9.40
N VAL A 293 -15.90 -27.13 10.71
CA VAL A 293 -14.82 -27.90 11.33
C VAL A 293 -15.36 -29.11 12.09
N VAL A 294 -14.56 -30.17 12.20
CA VAL A 294 -14.77 -31.28 13.12
C VAL A 294 -14.07 -30.96 14.44
N ARG A 295 -14.78 -30.99 15.57
CA ARG A 295 -14.23 -30.71 16.89
C ARG A 295 -13.77 -32.00 17.54
N PHE A 296 -12.46 -32.11 17.76
CA PHE A 296 -11.82 -33.24 18.42
C PHE A 296 -12.50 -33.55 19.75
N ARG A 297 -12.76 -34.83 20.01
CA ARG A 297 -13.49 -35.39 21.17
C ARG A 297 -14.96 -34.98 21.34
N LYS A 298 -15.46 -33.98 20.63
CA LYS A 298 -16.88 -33.58 20.66
C LYS A 298 -17.67 -34.21 19.51
N ASP A 299 -17.09 -34.23 18.32
CA ASP A 299 -17.68 -34.87 17.15
C ASP A 299 -17.10 -36.29 17.01
N GLY A 300 -17.98 -37.29 17.01
CA GLY A 300 -17.66 -38.65 16.56
C GLY A 300 -17.83 -38.81 15.04
N PRO A 301 -17.62 -40.01 14.49
CA PRO A 301 -17.72 -40.26 13.05
C PRO A 301 -19.06 -39.83 12.44
N GLU A 302 -20.19 -40.15 13.08
CA GLU A 302 -21.53 -39.74 12.63
C GLU A 302 -21.71 -38.20 12.62
N GLY A 303 -21.11 -37.51 13.59
CA GLY A 303 -21.13 -36.05 13.65
C GLY A 303 -20.36 -35.42 12.50
N ALA A 304 -19.20 -35.98 12.16
CA ALA A 304 -18.40 -35.59 11.01
C ALA A 304 -19.13 -35.87 9.69
N LEU A 305 -19.72 -37.06 9.52
CA LEU A 305 -20.52 -37.42 8.33
C LEU A 305 -21.70 -36.47 8.13
N ARG A 306 -22.42 -36.13 9.20
CA ARG A 306 -23.53 -35.17 9.12
C ARG A 306 -23.04 -33.81 8.63
N LYS A 307 -21.91 -33.32 9.16
CA LYS A 307 -21.32 -32.04 8.73
C LYS A 307 -20.91 -32.08 7.26
N MET A 308 -20.17 -33.11 6.85
CA MET A 308 -19.77 -33.34 5.45
C MET A 308 -20.99 -33.35 4.51
N ARG A 309 -22.07 -34.04 4.92
CA ARG A 309 -23.32 -34.08 4.15
C ARG A 309 -24.02 -32.72 4.07
N THR A 310 -24.05 -31.96 5.15
CA THR A 310 -24.67 -30.62 5.17
C THR A 310 -23.89 -29.62 4.32
N THR A 311 -22.56 -29.70 4.31
CA THR A 311 -21.71 -28.80 3.53
C THR A 311 -21.45 -29.28 2.11
N GLY A 312 -21.70 -30.56 1.82
CA GLY A 312 -21.33 -31.20 0.56
C GLY A 312 -19.82 -31.36 0.36
N LEU A 313 -19.03 -31.34 1.45
CA LEU A 313 -17.56 -31.40 1.39
C LEU A 313 -17.07 -32.79 1.78
N GLU A 314 -16.10 -33.32 1.02
CA GLU A 314 -15.49 -34.63 1.31
C GLU A 314 -14.39 -34.55 2.36
N THR A 315 -13.80 -33.38 2.59
CA THR A 315 -12.71 -33.18 3.54
C THR A 315 -13.06 -32.06 4.49
N LEU A 316 -12.81 -32.24 5.79
CA LEU A 316 -13.02 -31.22 6.80
C LEU A 316 -11.80 -31.06 7.71
N PRO A 317 -11.46 -29.83 8.15
CA PRO A 317 -10.42 -29.60 9.14
C PRO A 317 -10.88 -30.07 10.53
N VAL A 318 -9.92 -30.54 11.31
CA VAL A 318 -10.11 -30.96 12.71
C VAL A 318 -9.44 -29.97 13.65
N VAL A 319 -10.18 -29.52 14.66
CA VAL A 319 -9.66 -28.61 15.68
C VAL A 319 -9.93 -29.13 17.10
N ASP A 320 -9.07 -28.76 18.04
CA ASP A 320 -9.26 -29.08 19.45
C ASP A 320 -10.23 -28.11 20.18
N PHE A 321 -10.31 -28.22 21.51
CA PHE A 321 -11.17 -27.36 22.33
C PHE A 321 -10.66 -25.90 22.44
N GLN A 322 -9.36 -25.66 22.20
CA GLN A 322 -8.75 -24.34 22.12
C GLN A 322 -8.77 -23.78 20.69
N ASN A 323 -9.42 -24.48 19.75
CA ASN A 323 -9.43 -24.17 18.33
C ASN A 323 -8.06 -24.30 17.65
N LYS A 324 -7.16 -25.13 18.19
CA LYS A 324 -5.89 -25.46 17.55
C LYS A 324 -6.11 -26.44 16.41
N PHE A 325 -5.43 -26.21 15.30
CA PHE A 325 -5.50 -27.08 14.14
C PHE A 325 -4.77 -28.40 14.40
N LEU A 326 -5.44 -29.53 14.12
CA LEU A 326 -4.88 -30.87 14.32
C LEU A 326 -4.64 -31.64 13.01
N GLY A 327 -5.25 -31.21 11.91
CA GLY A 327 -5.17 -31.89 10.62
C GLY A 327 -6.50 -31.93 9.87
N PHE A 328 -6.60 -32.78 8.86
CA PHE A 328 -7.83 -33.00 8.09
C PHE A 328 -8.35 -34.43 8.23
N VAL A 329 -9.64 -34.61 8.02
CA VAL A 329 -10.28 -35.92 7.86
C VAL A 329 -11.02 -36.00 6.54
N THR A 330 -10.94 -37.16 5.88
CA THR A 330 -11.62 -37.41 4.60
C THR A 330 -12.90 -38.23 4.81
N LEU A 331 -13.85 -38.11 3.87
CA LEU A 331 -15.09 -38.86 3.88
C LEU A 331 -14.82 -40.36 3.85
N SER A 332 -13.85 -40.82 3.05
CA SER A 332 -13.47 -42.23 2.96
C SER A 332 -13.01 -42.78 4.30
N ASP A 333 -12.16 -42.05 5.02
CA ASP A 333 -11.61 -42.52 6.28
C ASP A 333 -12.67 -42.52 7.39
N ILE A 334 -13.50 -41.47 7.43
CA ILE A 334 -14.62 -41.37 8.38
C ILE A 334 -15.64 -42.49 8.18
N VAL A 335 -15.99 -42.82 6.93
CA VAL A 335 -16.90 -43.94 6.62
C VAL A 335 -16.31 -45.28 7.08
N GLN A 336 -15.00 -45.48 6.93
CA GLN A 336 -14.34 -46.71 7.38
C GLN A 336 -14.43 -46.89 8.90
N ILE A 337 -14.14 -45.85 9.68
CA ILE A 337 -14.18 -45.94 11.15
C ILE A 337 -15.61 -45.98 11.70
N ALA A 338 -16.57 -45.36 11.01
CA ALA A 338 -17.99 -45.48 11.35
C ALA A 338 -18.48 -46.94 11.21
N LYS A 339 -18.07 -47.63 10.13
CA LYS A 339 -18.35 -49.07 9.95
C LYS A 339 -17.72 -49.95 11.03
N LYS A 340 -16.52 -49.58 11.50
CA LYS A 340 -15.82 -50.24 12.62
C LYS A 340 -16.41 -49.88 14.00
N LYS A 341 -17.41 -49.00 14.06
CA LYS A 341 -18.04 -48.48 15.29
C LYS A 341 -17.04 -47.81 16.25
N GLU A 342 -16.01 -47.16 15.71
CA GLU A 342 -15.14 -46.32 16.52
C GLU A 342 -15.91 -45.09 17.05
N LEU A 343 -15.59 -44.65 18.26
CA LEU A 343 -16.27 -43.52 18.90
C LEU A 343 -15.61 -42.18 18.59
N THR A 344 -14.37 -42.20 18.10
CA THR A 344 -13.51 -41.03 17.92
C THR A 344 -12.97 -40.96 16.51
N VAL A 345 -12.69 -39.74 16.03
CA VAL A 345 -12.04 -39.51 14.72
C VAL A 345 -10.51 -39.53 14.78
N GLU A 346 -9.92 -39.78 15.95
CA GLU A 346 -8.47 -39.67 16.23
C GLU A 346 -7.60 -40.51 15.31
N SER A 347 -8.01 -41.74 15.01
CA SER A 347 -7.28 -42.71 14.18
C SER A 347 -7.14 -42.30 12.72
N VAL A 348 -7.94 -41.34 12.25
CA VAL A 348 -8.02 -40.92 10.84
C VAL A 348 -7.66 -39.46 10.62
N ILE A 349 -7.19 -38.75 11.66
CA ILE A 349 -6.70 -37.39 11.51
C ILE A 349 -5.38 -37.44 10.73
N ASN A 350 -5.38 -36.89 9.51
CA ASN A 350 -4.15 -36.65 8.78
C ASN A 350 -3.53 -35.33 9.25
N SER A 351 -2.49 -35.45 10.08
CA SER A 351 -1.70 -34.33 10.59
C SER A 351 -0.54 -33.92 9.69
N ASN A 352 -0.18 -34.74 8.70
CA ASN A 352 0.89 -34.43 7.75
C ASN A 352 0.33 -33.63 6.57
N VAL A 353 -0.12 -32.42 6.86
CA VAL A 353 -0.80 -31.52 5.92
C VAL A 353 -0.22 -30.12 6.04
N PRO A 354 -0.13 -29.35 4.95
CA PRO A 354 0.44 -28.03 4.99
C PRO A 354 -0.48 -27.05 5.75
N SER A 355 0.14 -26.15 6.50
CA SER A 355 -0.51 -24.99 7.12
C SER A 355 0.39 -23.78 6.99
N VAL A 356 -0.21 -22.60 6.88
CA VAL A 356 0.47 -21.32 6.68
C VAL A 356 -0.05 -20.25 7.64
N TYR A 357 0.72 -19.20 7.85
CA TYR A 357 0.26 -18.00 8.54
C TYR A 357 -0.61 -17.12 7.62
N GLN A 358 -1.30 -16.13 8.18
CA GLN A 358 -2.22 -15.27 7.42
C GLN A 358 -1.50 -14.46 6.33
N GLU A 359 -0.23 -14.16 6.55
CA GLU A 359 0.61 -13.27 5.77
C GLU A 359 1.31 -14.01 4.63
N ALA A 360 1.21 -15.35 4.60
CA ALA A 360 1.81 -16.16 3.55
C ALA A 360 1.21 -15.80 2.19
N THR A 361 2.07 -15.63 1.18
CA THR A 361 1.65 -15.17 -0.14
C THR A 361 1.16 -16.32 -1.02
N VAL A 362 0.47 -16.01 -2.12
CA VAL A 362 0.10 -17.00 -3.13
C VAL A 362 1.32 -17.76 -3.66
N GLU A 363 2.44 -17.07 -3.90
CA GLU A 363 3.68 -17.69 -4.34
C GLU A 363 4.21 -18.74 -3.35
N GLU A 364 4.17 -18.42 -2.05
CA GLU A 364 4.60 -19.33 -0.98
C GLU A 364 3.64 -20.53 -0.81
N MET A 365 2.35 -20.32 -1.07
CA MET A 365 1.33 -21.36 -0.95
C MET A 365 1.30 -22.33 -2.15
N LEU A 366 1.73 -21.90 -3.35
CA LEU A 366 1.64 -22.69 -4.58
C LEU A 366 2.35 -24.06 -4.50
N PRO A 367 3.60 -24.16 -4.01
CA PRO A 367 4.27 -25.45 -3.85
C PRO A 367 3.51 -26.43 -2.94
N LEU A 368 2.86 -25.91 -1.90
CA LEU A 368 2.18 -26.72 -0.88
C LEU A 368 0.97 -27.50 -1.44
N ILE A 369 0.33 -26.96 -2.48
CA ILE A 369 -0.81 -27.60 -3.16
C ILE A 369 -0.35 -28.60 -4.23
N SER A 370 0.80 -28.35 -4.88
CA SER A 370 1.32 -29.30 -5.87
C SER A 370 1.64 -30.67 -5.24
N GLU A 371 1.99 -30.69 -3.95
CA GLU A 371 2.31 -31.91 -3.20
C GLU A 371 1.08 -32.53 -2.51
N ASN A 372 0.00 -31.77 -2.30
CA ASN A 372 -1.18 -32.21 -1.56
C ASN A 372 -2.49 -31.80 -2.24
N LYS A 373 -3.39 -32.76 -2.48
CA LYS A 373 -4.73 -32.51 -3.05
C LYS A 373 -5.74 -31.86 -2.07
N SER A 374 -5.28 -31.42 -0.90
CA SER A 374 -6.10 -30.87 0.17
C SER A 374 -5.99 -29.36 0.27
N ALA A 375 -7.00 -28.70 0.85
CA ALA A 375 -6.92 -27.29 1.22
C ALA A 375 -5.75 -27.01 2.19
N ILE A 376 -5.25 -25.77 2.21
CA ILE A 376 -4.22 -25.31 3.14
C ILE A 376 -4.93 -24.70 4.36
N ALA A 377 -4.52 -25.12 5.56
CA ALA A 377 -4.99 -24.50 6.80
C ALA A 377 -4.27 -23.19 7.07
N VAL A 378 -5.02 -22.15 7.42
CA VAL A 378 -4.46 -20.86 7.88
C VAL A 378 -4.51 -20.83 9.40
N VAL A 379 -3.37 -20.62 10.02
CA VAL A 379 -3.19 -20.63 11.49
C VAL A 379 -2.49 -19.37 11.99
N ASP A 380 -2.57 -19.09 13.30
CA ASP A 380 -1.73 -18.07 13.95
C ASP A 380 -0.45 -18.68 14.56
N GLU A 381 0.39 -17.85 15.17
CA GLU A 381 1.62 -18.26 15.87
C GLU A 381 1.40 -19.29 16.99
N THR A 382 0.17 -19.39 17.52
CA THR A 382 -0.20 -20.36 18.56
C THR A 382 -0.80 -21.66 18.01
N ASN A 383 -0.77 -21.82 16.67
CA ASN A 383 -1.41 -22.87 15.90
C ASN A 383 -2.95 -22.88 16.02
N LYS A 384 -3.56 -21.73 16.32
CA LYS A 384 -5.01 -21.58 16.32
C LYS A 384 -5.48 -21.50 14.87
N PHE A 385 -6.53 -22.25 14.56
CA PHE A 385 -7.12 -22.29 13.24
C PHE A 385 -7.95 -21.04 12.94
N LEU A 386 -7.68 -20.41 11.80
CA LEU A 386 -8.29 -19.15 11.36
C LEU A 386 -9.13 -19.31 10.10
N GLY A 387 -8.76 -20.22 9.21
CA GLY A 387 -9.48 -20.44 7.96
C GLY A 387 -8.84 -21.48 7.04
N LEU A 388 -9.37 -21.58 5.82
CA LEU A 388 -8.84 -22.45 4.77
C LEU A 388 -8.64 -21.68 3.48
N VAL A 389 -7.49 -21.90 2.83
CA VAL A 389 -7.30 -21.53 1.42
C VAL A 389 -7.54 -22.77 0.58
N THR A 390 -8.49 -22.68 -0.36
CA THR A 390 -8.81 -23.79 -1.26
C THR A 390 -7.82 -23.83 -2.42
N GLN A 391 -7.62 -25.02 -3.00
CA GLN A 391 -6.82 -25.15 -4.22
C GLN A 391 -7.40 -24.32 -5.37
N LEU A 392 -8.74 -24.30 -5.51
CA LEU A 392 -9.39 -23.53 -6.56
C LEU A 392 -9.12 -22.02 -6.40
N SER A 393 -9.28 -21.46 -5.20
CA SER A 393 -9.02 -20.03 -4.96
C SER A 393 -7.55 -19.67 -5.23
N LEU A 394 -6.61 -20.54 -4.83
CA LEU A 394 -5.19 -20.30 -5.08
C LEU A 394 -4.85 -20.37 -6.57
N ILE A 395 -5.38 -21.36 -7.28
CA ILE A 395 -5.16 -21.53 -8.72
C ILE A 395 -5.75 -20.34 -9.49
N ILE A 396 -7.00 -19.95 -9.20
CA ILE A 396 -7.65 -18.80 -9.86
C ILE A 396 -6.80 -17.55 -9.72
N GLU A 397 -6.30 -17.27 -8.51
CA GLU A 397 -5.48 -16.08 -8.27
C GLU A 397 -4.11 -16.19 -8.96
N ALA A 398 -3.51 -17.39 -9.00
CA ALA A 398 -2.22 -17.63 -9.62
C ALA A 398 -2.24 -17.63 -11.15
N THR A 399 -3.34 -18.04 -11.78
CA THR A 399 -3.43 -18.19 -13.24
C THR A 399 -4.24 -17.09 -13.93
N LYS A 400 -5.14 -16.40 -13.21
CA LYS A 400 -6.14 -15.50 -13.81
C LYS A 400 -6.85 -16.13 -15.02
N PHE A 401 -7.40 -17.33 -14.88
CA PHE A 401 -8.18 -17.95 -15.96
C PHE A 401 -9.29 -17.01 -16.44
N ASN A 402 -9.42 -16.84 -17.75
CA ASN A 402 -10.63 -16.28 -18.36
C ASN A 402 -11.81 -17.21 -18.01
N GLU A 403 -13.03 -16.68 -17.87
CA GLU A 403 -14.21 -17.48 -17.48
C GLU A 403 -14.38 -18.78 -18.31
N GLU A 404 -13.96 -18.78 -19.57
CA GLU A 404 -13.96 -19.93 -20.48
C GLU A 404 -13.00 -21.06 -20.04
N GLU A 405 -11.79 -20.74 -19.56
CA GLU A 405 -10.81 -21.75 -19.10
C GLU A 405 -11.20 -22.34 -17.73
N ILE A 406 -11.88 -21.57 -16.88
CA ILE A 406 -12.45 -22.08 -15.61
C ILE A 406 -13.58 -23.07 -15.91
N ILE A 407 -14.40 -22.80 -16.94
CA ILE A 407 -15.46 -23.71 -17.39
C ILE A 407 -14.85 -24.97 -17.99
N GLU A 408 -13.84 -24.85 -18.85
CA GLU A 408 -13.11 -25.99 -19.43
C GLU A 408 -12.46 -26.88 -18.36
N LEU A 409 -11.83 -26.29 -17.33
CA LEU A 409 -11.22 -27.04 -16.24
C LEU A 409 -12.24 -27.72 -15.33
N LYS A 410 -13.42 -27.09 -15.11
CA LYS A 410 -14.54 -27.73 -14.40
C LYS A 410 -15.14 -28.87 -15.21
N GLU A 411 -15.22 -28.75 -16.53
CA GLU A 411 -15.68 -29.84 -17.41
C GLU A 411 -14.67 -31.00 -17.46
N ILE A 412 -13.38 -30.71 -17.47
CA ILE A 412 -12.32 -31.73 -17.41
C ILE A 412 -12.32 -32.45 -16.05
N ALA A 413 -12.50 -31.71 -14.94
CA ALA A 413 -12.54 -32.28 -13.59
C ALA A 413 -13.82 -33.08 -13.28
N ASN A 414 -14.93 -32.79 -13.96
CA ASN A 414 -16.20 -33.53 -13.79
C ASN A 414 -16.34 -34.74 -14.75
N ASN A 415 -15.43 -34.88 -15.72
CA ASN A 415 -15.40 -35.99 -16.69
C ASN A 415 -14.32 -37.06 -16.38
N GLN A 416 -13.67 -36.99 -15.21
CA GLN A 416 -12.85 -38.05 -14.61
C GLN A 416 -13.50 -38.51 -13.31
#